data_AF-A0A656GAC6-F1
#
_entry.id   AF-A0A656GAC6-F1
#
_cell.length_a   1.000
_cell.length_b   1.000
_cell.length_c   1.000
_cell.angle_alpha   90.00
_cell.angle_beta   90.00
_cell.angle_gamma   90.00
#
_symmetry.space_group_name_H-M   'P 1'
#
loop_
_entity.id
_entity.type
_entity.pdbx_description
1 polymer ?
#
loop_
_entity_poly.entity_id
_entity_poly.type
_entity_poly.pdbx_seq_one_letter_code
_entity_poly.pdbx_strand_id
1 'polypeptide(L)'
;FDWPLSSSQDELTLQGELSMKVLVMCAGCFQEDGHPLNCHTAWHEVNDRGAYLTECPRGHKTVSVVQQHKFEILFELGARALLDGYPGEAITRFASSQERFFEFFIRVVAQRNQFAQAAMKQTWQDLVNSSERQYGAYLMLHLLHYGTSVSPKPEKVKPAGATGKTKDWKAFRNSVVHKGYIPSTEEAIQYGELVYDFITSQVASLMSTAGESVQTATMNLIMEAADSFRDVEGRRYNQTMAIPGVVGVLAGTEVRSFREALEQVRVMRSTMDNLVTNLEHAKGA
;
A
#
# COMPACT_ATOMS: atom_id res chain seq x y z
N PHE A 1 -0.33 27.78 -34.94
CA PHE A 1 -0.12 26.38 -35.34
C PHE A 1 -1.44 25.68 -35.08
N ASP A 2 -2.32 25.68 -36.07
CA ASP A 2 -3.62 25.01 -36.00
C ASP A 2 -3.42 23.55 -36.42
N TRP A 3 -3.66 22.64 -35.48
CA TRP A 3 -3.67 21.22 -35.77
C TRP A 3 -5.10 20.80 -36.15
N PRO A 4 -5.34 20.28 -37.36
CA PRO A 4 -6.66 19.81 -37.74
C PRO A 4 -6.94 18.47 -37.03
N LEU A 5 -8.01 18.44 -36.22
CA LEU A 5 -8.57 17.22 -35.68
C LEU A 5 -9.31 16.50 -36.81
N SER A 6 -8.68 15.49 -37.41
CA SER A 6 -9.38 14.54 -38.27
C SER A 6 -10.22 13.60 -37.41
N SER A 7 -11.54 13.72 -37.56
CA SER A 7 -12.53 12.82 -36.98
C SER A 7 -12.49 11.45 -37.65
N SER A 8 -11.72 10.54 -37.09
CA SER A 8 -11.97 9.10 -37.17
C SER A 8 -12.07 8.58 -35.74
N GLN A 9 -13.30 8.53 -35.24
CA GLN A 9 -13.63 7.83 -33.99
C GLN A 9 -13.47 6.33 -34.22
N ASP A 10 -12.24 5.85 -34.14
CA ASP A 10 -12.01 4.50 -33.66
C ASP A 10 -12.05 4.60 -32.13
N GLU A 11 -13.24 4.43 -31.56
CA GLU A 11 -13.39 4.16 -30.14
C GLU A 11 -12.69 2.83 -29.85
N LEU A 12 -11.39 2.90 -29.59
CA LEU A 12 -10.67 1.92 -28.80
C LEU A 12 -11.38 1.86 -27.45
N THR A 13 -12.36 0.96 -27.35
CA THR A 13 -12.88 0.50 -26.07
C THR A 13 -11.71 -0.07 -25.29
N LEU A 14 -11.12 0.76 -24.43
CA LEU A 14 -10.19 0.37 -23.37
C LEU A 14 -10.96 -0.53 -22.39
N GLN A 15 -11.23 -1.78 -22.78
CA GLN A 15 -11.79 -2.84 -21.94
C GLN A 15 -10.73 -3.47 -21.03
N GLY A 16 -9.87 -2.65 -20.46
CA GLY A 16 -8.95 -3.05 -19.40
C GLY A 16 -9.11 -2.06 -18.26
N GLU A 17 -9.61 -2.51 -17.11
CA GLU A 17 -9.82 -1.67 -15.94
C GLU A 17 -8.47 -1.14 -15.45
N LEU A 18 -8.20 0.17 -15.65
CA LEU A 18 -6.91 0.83 -15.42
C LEU A 18 -6.57 1.10 -13.94
N SER A 19 -7.37 0.60 -12.99
CA SER A 19 -7.27 0.90 -11.57
C SER A 19 -7.11 -0.36 -10.72
N MET A 20 -6.27 -0.32 -9.68
CA MET A 20 -6.23 -1.39 -8.69
C MET A 20 -7.59 -1.50 -7.98
N LYS A 21 -8.21 -2.68 -8.04
CA LYS A 21 -9.46 -2.99 -7.37
C LYS A 21 -9.30 -4.04 -6.28
N VAL A 22 -10.23 -4.03 -5.34
CA VAL A 22 -10.39 -5.04 -4.31
C VAL A 22 -11.75 -5.72 -4.44
N LEU A 23 -11.77 -7.03 -4.23
CA LEU A 23 -13.00 -7.81 -4.24
C LEU A 23 -13.58 -7.84 -2.82
N VAL A 24 -14.77 -7.26 -2.66
CA VAL A 24 -15.51 -7.25 -1.41
C VAL A 24 -16.58 -8.34 -1.47
N MET A 25 -16.54 -9.25 -0.52
CA MET A 25 -17.57 -10.28 -0.32
C MET A 25 -18.65 -9.76 0.64
N CYS A 26 -19.92 -10.08 0.41
CA CYS A 26 -20.99 -9.72 1.32
C CYS A 26 -20.96 -10.55 2.61
N ALA A 27 -20.79 -9.89 3.76
CA ALA A 27 -20.73 -10.54 5.07
C ALA A 27 -22.08 -11.15 5.49
N GLY A 28 -23.19 -10.48 5.16
CA GLY A 28 -24.54 -10.97 5.47
C GLY A 28 -24.86 -12.27 4.73
N CYS A 29 -24.48 -12.34 3.45
CA CYS A 29 -24.59 -13.58 2.68
C CYS A 29 -23.79 -14.72 3.32
N PHE A 30 -22.56 -14.43 3.75
CA PHE A 30 -21.70 -15.42 4.38
C PHE A 30 -22.25 -15.92 5.72
N GLN A 31 -22.83 -15.04 6.52
CA GLN A 31 -23.47 -15.40 7.79
C GLN A 31 -24.68 -16.33 7.61
N GLU A 32 -25.46 -16.13 6.54
CA GLU A 32 -26.64 -16.96 6.25
C GLU A 32 -26.25 -18.32 5.64
N ASP A 33 -25.33 -18.33 4.68
CA ASP A 33 -25.06 -19.51 3.86
C ASP A 33 -23.87 -20.35 4.38
N GLY A 34 -23.01 -19.76 5.22
CA GLY A 34 -21.80 -20.38 5.75
C GLY A 34 -20.72 -20.70 4.71
N HIS A 35 -20.89 -20.28 3.45
CA HIS A 35 -20.00 -20.65 2.35
C HIS A 35 -19.66 -19.46 1.42
N PRO A 36 -18.37 -19.18 1.12
CA PRO A 36 -17.96 -18.00 0.34
C PRO A 36 -18.50 -17.97 -1.09
N LEU A 37 -18.64 -19.13 -1.73
CA LEU A 37 -19.11 -19.23 -3.13
C LEU A 37 -20.57 -18.80 -3.31
N ASN A 38 -21.37 -18.78 -2.24
CA ASN A 38 -22.78 -18.35 -2.29
C ASN A 38 -22.93 -16.85 -1.98
N CYS A 39 -21.82 -16.18 -1.69
CA CYS A 39 -21.83 -14.77 -1.32
C CYS A 39 -21.81 -13.88 -2.55
N HIS A 40 -22.60 -12.80 -2.51
CA HIS A 40 -22.45 -11.73 -3.48
C HIS A 40 -21.07 -11.08 -3.32
N THR A 41 -20.42 -10.77 -4.44
CA THR A 41 -19.14 -10.09 -4.49
C THR A 41 -19.21 -8.86 -5.38
N ALA A 42 -18.48 -7.81 -5.00
CA ALA A 42 -18.40 -6.56 -5.74
C ALA A 42 -16.96 -6.04 -5.78
N TRP A 43 -16.56 -5.49 -6.92
CA TRP A 43 -15.26 -4.86 -7.10
C TRP A 43 -15.30 -3.38 -6.72
N HIS A 44 -14.29 -2.93 -5.98
CA HIS A 44 -14.13 -1.53 -5.58
C HIS A 44 -12.75 -1.02 -5.94
N GLU A 45 -12.65 0.21 -6.43
CA GLU A 45 -11.35 0.87 -6.59
C GLU A 45 -10.71 1.12 -5.24
N VAL A 46 -9.40 0.87 -5.14
CA VAL A 46 -8.65 1.18 -3.91
C VAL A 46 -8.72 2.68 -3.61
N ASN A 47 -9.09 3.02 -2.38
CA ASN A 47 -9.25 4.40 -1.95
C ASN A 47 -8.39 4.74 -0.72
N ASP A 48 -8.35 6.02 -0.36
CA ASP A 48 -7.56 6.52 0.78
C ASP A 48 -8.17 6.16 2.14
N ARG A 49 -9.48 5.90 2.19
CA ARG A 49 -10.21 5.58 3.43
C ARG A 49 -9.98 4.14 3.90
N GLY A 50 -9.63 3.24 2.98
CA GLY A 50 -9.47 1.81 3.28
C GLY A 50 -10.78 1.13 3.67
N ALA A 51 -11.92 1.70 3.30
CA ALA A 51 -13.23 1.19 3.64
C ALA A 51 -14.16 1.18 2.42
N TYR A 52 -14.99 0.15 2.32
CA TYR A 52 -15.82 -0.14 1.14
C TYR A 52 -17.22 -0.57 1.55
N LEU A 53 -18.23 0.02 0.92
CA LEU A 53 -19.63 -0.35 1.09
C LEU A 53 -20.10 -1.20 -0.09
N THR A 54 -20.77 -2.30 0.21
CA THR A 54 -21.45 -3.13 -0.80
C THR A 54 -22.87 -3.44 -0.34
N GLU A 55 -23.84 -3.31 -1.24
CA GLU A 55 -25.21 -3.77 -1.06
C GLU A 55 -25.47 -4.95 -2.00
N CYS A 56 -25.89 -6.10 -1.45
CA CYS A 56 -26.16 -7.28 -2.26
C CYS A 56 -27.63 -7.34 -2.72
N PRO A 57 -27.98 -8.19 -3.71
CA PRO A 57 -29.36 -8.36 -4.17
C PRO A 57 -30.34 -8.86 -3.09
N ARG A 58 -29.84 -9.48 -2.00
CA ARG A 58 -30.65 -9.87 -0.83
C ARG A 58 -30.92 -8.70 0.14
N GLY A 59 -30.40 -7.51 -0.15
CA GLY A 59 -30.55 -6.32 0.70
C GLY A 59 -29.58 -6.24 1.88
N HIS A 60 -28.61 -7.15 1.99
CA HIS A 60 -27.55 -7.02 3.00
C HIS A 60 -26.61 -5.87 2.63
N LYS A 61 -26.25 -5.09 3.64
CA LYS A 61 -25.26 -4.01 3.53
C LYS A 61 -24.00 -4.40 4.27
N THR A 62 -22.89 -4.37 3.57
CA THR A 62 -21.58 -4.79 4.08
C THR A 62 -20.62 -3.62 4.01
N VAL A 63 -20.00 -3.29 5.14
CA VAL A 63 -18.93 -2.30 5.22
C VAL A 63 -17.66 -3.04 5.60
N SER A 64 -16.73 -3.10 4.65
CA SER A 64 -15.46 -3.82 4.74
C SER A 64 -14.33 -2.83 4.96
N VAL A 65 -13.47 -3.10 5.93
CA VAL A 65 -12.27 -2.29 6.20
C VAL A 65 -11.02 -3.11 5.92
N VAL A 66 -10.04 -2.53 5.24
CA VAL A 66 -8.76 -3.21 4.95
C VAL A 66 -7.86 -3.20 6.18
N GLN A 67 -7.09 -4.27 6.35
CA GLN A 67 -6.13 -4.39 7.44
C GLN A 67 -4.75 -3.80 7.10
N GLN A 68 -4.50 -3.54 5.82
CA GLN A 68 -3.22 -3.02 5.32
C GLN A 68 -3.02 -1.56 5.73
N HIS A 69 -1.82 -1.28 6.23
CA HIS A 69 -1.35 0.08 6.44
C HIS A 69 -1.11 0.79 5.10
N LYS A 70 -1.16 2.12 5.12
CA LYS A 70 -1.06 2.94 3.90
C LYS A 70 0.22 2.66 3.10
N PHE A 71 1.34 2.39 3.79
CA PHE A 71 2.60 2.08 3.11
C PHE A 71 2.53 0.77 2.33
N GLU A 72 1.87 -0.27 2.85
CA GLU A 72 1.72 -1.56 2.16
C GLU A 72 0.96 -1.38 0.83
N ILE A 73 -0.14 -0.62 0.87
CA ILE A 73 -0.94 -0.31 -0.32
C ILE A 73 -0.13 0.52 -1.33
N LEU A 74 0.62 1.53 -0.87
CA LEU A 74 1.45 2.35 -1.76
C LEU A 74 2.57 1.55 -2.40
N PHE A 75 3.17 0.61 -1.66
CA PHE A 75 4.19 -0.27 -2.19
C PHE A 75 3.63 -1.19 -3.29
N GLU A 76 2.46 -1.78 -3.05
CA GLU A 76 1.74 -2.59 -4.04
C GLU A 76 1.40 -1.80 -5.31
N LEU A 77 0.93 -0.55 -5.17
CA LEU A 77 0.69 0.34 -6.30
C LEU A 77 1.97 0.65 -7.08
N GLY A 78 3.11 0.81 -6.40
CA GLY A 78 4.41 0.98 -7.04
C GLY A 78 4.86 -0.25 -7.82
N ALA A 79 4.67 -1.45 -7.25
CA ALA A 79 4.97 -2.71 -7.91
C ALA A 79 4.13 -2.92 -9.18
N ARG A 80 2.83 -2.59 -9.12
CA ARG A 80 1.94 -2.64 -10.29
C ARG A 80 2.34 -1.64 -11.37
N ALA A 81 2.62 -0.39 -11.00
CA ALA A 81 3.11 0.61 -11.94
C ALA A 81 4.39 0.15 -12.65
N LEU A 82 5.31 -0.49 -11.92
CA LEU A 82 6.53 -1.05 -12.49
C LEU A 82 6.25 -2.17 -13.49
N LEU A 83 5.33 -3.09 -13.16
CA LEU A 83 4.89 -4.16 -14.05
C LEU A 83 4.18 -3.64 -15.31
N ASP A 84 3.45 -2.54 -15.18
CA ASP A 84 2.76 -1.86 -16.29
C ASP A 84 3.69 -0.99 -17.16
N GLY A 85 5.00 -0.93 -16.83
CA GLY A 85 5.97 -0.19 -17.62
C GLY A 85 6.11 1.29 -17.26
N TYR A 86 5.70 1.68 -16.04
CA TYR A 86 5.73 3.05 -15.52
C TYR A 86 6.78 3.21 -14.39
N PRO A 87 8.09 3.25 -14.70
CA PRO A 87 9.15 3.23 -13.70
C PRO A 87 9.23 4.52 -12.86
N GLY A 88 8.90 5.68 -13.43
CA GLY A 88 8.89 6.95 -12.71
C GLY A 88 7.79 7.00 -11.64
N GLU A 89 6.61 6.51 -11.99
CA GLU A 89 5.46 6.34 -11.11
C GLU A 89 5.78 5.33 -10.01
N ALA A 90 6.40 4.20 -10.36
CA ALA A 90 6.85 3.19 -9.40
C ALA A 90 7.78 3.79 -8.33
N ILE A 91 8.83 4.52 -8.75
CA ILE A 91 9.77 5.19 -7.84
C ILE A 91 9.06 6.18 -6.92
N THR A 92 8.11 6.95 -7.46
CA THR A 92 7.32 7.90 -6.67
C THR A 92 6.50 7.18 -5.61
N ARG A 93 5.87 6.05 -5.96
CA ARG A 93 5.06 5.24 -5.04
C ARG A 93 5.91 4.54 -3.98
N PHE A 94 7.07 3.98 -4.33
CA PHE A 94 8.01 3.40 -3.35
C PHE A 94 8.52 4.44 -2.36
N ALA A 95 8.84 5.65 -2.82
CA ALA A 95 9.25 6.74 -1.93
C ALA A 95 8.12 7.13 -0.97
N SER A 96 6.90 7.32 -1.47
CA SER A 96 5.74 7.61 -0.62
C SER A 96 5.42 6.47 0.37
N SER A 97 5.61 5.22 -0.05
CA SER A 97 5.50 4.06 0.84
C SER A 97 6.49 4.16 1.99
N GLN A 98 7.77 4.45 1.71
CA GLN A 98 8.78 4.63 2.75
C GLN A 98 8.41 5.76 3.73
N GLU A 99 7.92 6.88 3.23
CA GLU A 99 7.47 7.99 4.07
C GLU A 99 6.29 7.59 4.98
N ARG A 100 5.31 6.85 4.46
CA ARG A 100 4.19 6.30 5.25
C ARG A 100 4.63 5.20 6.22
N PHE A 101 5.70 4.48 5.91
CA PHE A 101 6.28 3.52 6.85
C PHE A 101 6.86 4.21 8.09
N PHE A 102 7.49 5.37 7.93
CA PHE A 102 7.98 6.14 9.09
C PHE A 102 6.84 6.54 10.04
N GLU A 103 5.70 6.97 9.49
CA GLU A 103 4.49 7.22 10.28
C GLU A 103 4.05 5.98 11.07
N PHE A 104 3.94 4.84 10.39
CA PHE A 104 3.59 3.57 11.02
C PHE A 104 4.56 3.21 12.17
N PHE A 105 5.87 3.28 11.93
CA PHE A 105 6.89 3.02 12.94
C PHE A 105 6.72 3.91 14.17
N ILE A 106 6.57 5.23 13.96
CA ILE A 106 6.38 6.21 15.02
C ILE A 106 5.14 5.86 15.86
N ARG A 107 4.02 5.52 15.22
CA ARG A 107 2.78 5.11 15.91
C ARG A 107 2.96 3.85 16.74
N VAL A 108 3.66 2.83 16.21
CA VAL A 108 3.93 1.57 16.93
C VAL A 108 4.81 1.81 18.16
N VAL A 109 5.90 2.57 18.01
CA VAL A 109 6.79 2.87 19.14
C VAL A 109 6.09 3.75 20.19
N ALA A 110 5.28 4.72 19.78
CA ALA A 110 4.47 5.51 20.70
C ALA A 110 3.48 4.64 21.49
N GLN A 111 2.82 3.70 20.82
CA GLN A 111 1.91 2.75 21.46
C GLN A 111 2.65 1.85 22.47
N ARG A 112 3.85 1.38 22.12
CA ARG A 112 4.70 0.61 23.03
C ARG A 112 5.05 1.39 24.29
N ASN A 113 5.32 2.68 24.16
CA ASN A 113 5.61 3.58 25.27
C ASN A 113 4.35 4.14 25.95
N GLN A 114 3.17 3.57 25.64
CA GLN A 114 1.88 3.89 26.28
C GLN A 114 1.49 5.38 26.14
N PHE A 115 1.91 6.04 25.07
CA PHE A 115 1.44 7.39 24.79
C PHE A 115 -0.04 7.39 24.42
N ALA A 116 -0.79 8.35 24.96
CA ALA A 116 -2.20 8.49 24.68
C ALA A 116 -2.44 8.80 23.19
N GLN A 117 -3.38 8.08 22.57
CA GLN A 117 -3.69 8.23 21.14
C GLN A 117 -4.09 9.67 20.77
N ALA A 118 -4.85 10.35 21.63
CA ALA A 118 -5.22 11.75 21.41
C ALA A 118 -4.00 12.69 21.35
N ALA A 119 -3.02 12.49 22.24
CA ALA A 119 -1.79 13.28 22.26
C ALA A 119 -0.91 12.98 21.03
N MET A 120 -0.86 11.71 20.60
CA MET A 120 -0.17 11.31 19.38
C MET A 120 -0.79 11.93 18.14
N LYS A 121 -2.13 11.90 18.02
CA LYS A 121 -2.86 12.53 16.92
C LYS A 121 -2.59 14.03 16.85
N GLN A 122 -2.62 14.72 17.99
CA GLN A 122 -2.32 16.16 18.06
C GLN A 122 -0.89 16.44 17.63
N THR A 123 0.09 15.70 18.17
CA THR A 123 1.51 15.86 17.80
C THR A 123 1.76 15.56 16.32
N TRP A 124 1.06 14.57 15.75
CA TRP A 124 1.21 14.20 14.34
C TRP A 124 0.77 15.32 13.39
N GLN A 125 -0.20 16.16 13.78
CA GLN A 125 -0.66 17.29 12.96
C GLN A 125 0.48 18.29 12.67
N ASP A 126 1.44 18.44 13.60
CA ASP A 126 2.61 19.31 13.41
C ASP A 126 3.69 18.73 12.47
N LEU A 127 3.61 17.42 12.21
CA LEU A 127 4.58 16.67 11.40
C LEU A 127 4.05 16.31 10.01
N VAL A 128 2.72 16.27 9.82
CA VAL A 128 2.07 15.65 8.64
C VAL A 128 2.57 16.20 7.29
N ASN A 129 2.92 17.49 7.23
CA ASN A 129 3.32 18.18 5.99
C ASN A 129 4.84 18.31 5.79
N SER A 130 5.65 17.59 6.58
CA SER A 130 7.11 17.67 6.48
C SER A 130 7.76 16.29 6.52
N SER A 131 8.03 15.73 5.34
CA SER A 131 8.69 14.42 5.19
C SER A 131 10.07 14.38 5.84
N GLU A 132 10.83 15.49 5.80
CA GLU A 132 12.13 15.57 6.48
C GLU A 132 12.01 15.52 8.01
N ARG A 133 10.98 16.16 8.60
CA ARG A 133 10.71 16.06 10.05
C ARG A 133 10.23 14.66 10.43
N GLN A 134 9.37 14.05 9.62
CA GLN A 134 8.92 12.66 9.83
C GLN A 134 10.10 11.69 9.84
N TYR A 135 11.02 11.84 8.88
CA TYR A 135 12.22 11.03 8.84
C TYR A 135 13.16 11.29 10.02
N GLY A 136 13.38 12.55 10.41
CA GLY A 136 14.15 12.89 11.60
C GLY A 136 13.56 12.28 12.89
N ALA A 137 12.24 12.34 13.05
CA ALA A 137 11.53 11.71 14.17
C ALA A 137 11.71 10.19 14.16
N TYR A 138 11.58 9.55 12.99
CA TYR A 138 11.84 8.12 12.82
C TYR A 138 13.27 7.75 13.24
N LEU A 139 14.30 8.48 12.78
CA LEU A 139 15.69 8.20 13.13
C LEU A 139 15.93 8.24 14.65
N MET A 140 15.38 9.26 15.32
CA MET A 140 15.52 9.41 16.77
C MET A 140 14.78 8.32 17.52
N LEU A 141 13.53 8.01 17.16
CA LEU A 141 12.77 6.94 17.80
C LEU A 141 13.38 5.56 17.55
N HIS A 142 13.93 5.31 16.36
CA HIS A 142 14.65 4.06 16.08
C HIS A 142 15.85 3.91 17.00
N LEU A 143 16.66 4.97 17.16
CA LEU A 143 17.81 4.94 18.07
C LEU A 143 17.38 4.67 19.51
N LEU A 144 16.31 5.32 19.98
CA LEU A 144 15.80 5.12 21.34
C LEU A 144 15.20 3.73 21.55
N HIS A 145 14.49 3.20 20.56
CA HIS A 145 13.80 1.90 20.65
C HIS A 145 14.77 0.72 20.52
N TYR A 146 15.73 0.77 19.60
CA TYR A 146 16.68 -0.33 19.36
C TYR A 146 18.08 -0.12 19.95
N GLY A 147 18.37 1.06 20.50
CA GLY A 147 19.70 1.41 21.00
C GLY A 147 20.77 1.56 19.90
N THR A 148 20.38 1.52 18.62
CA THR A 148 21.29 1.55 17.47
C THR A 148 20.79 2.50 16.38
N SER A 149 21.72 3.14 15.66
CA SER A 149 21.35 3.93 14.49
C SER A 149 20.86 3.02 13.37
N VAL A 150 19.85 3.51 12.63
CA VAL A 150 19.35 2.89 11.40
C VAL A 150 20.51 2.63 10.43
N SER A 151 20.60 1.40 9.94
CA SER A 151 21.52 0.97 8.90
C SER A 151 20.94 -0.21 8.09
N PRO A 152 21.02 -0.21 6.75
CA PRO A 152 21.46 0.91 5.92
C PRO A 152 20.46 2.07 6.00
N LYS A 153 20.91 3.29 5.68
CA LYS A 153 20.03 4.45 5.46
C LYS A 153 19.75 4.51 3.96
N PRO A 154 18.56 4.07 3.47
CA PRO A 154 18.31 3.95 2.03
C PRO A 154 18.67 5.21 1.25
N GLU A 155 18.33 6.37 1.81
CA GLU A 155 18.61 7.69 1.25
C GLU A 155 20.10 7.97 0.94
N LYS A 156 21.04 7.33 1.66
CA LYS A 156 22.49 7.54 1.55
C LYS A 156 23.20 6.43 0.78
N VAL A 157 22.49 5.35 0.45
CA VAL A 157 23.04 4.28 -0.37
C VAL A 157 23.24 4.81 -1.78
N LYS A 158 24.32 4.42 -2.45
CA LYS A 158 24.56 4.76 -3.86
C LYS A 158 23.95 3.66 -4.76
N PRO A 159 23.39 4.01 -5.93
CA PRO A 159 22.94 3.02 -6.89
C PRO A 159 24.05 2.05 -7.30
N ALA A 160 23.69 0.79 -7.59
CA ALA A 160 24.66 -0.18 -8.09
C ALA A 160 25.24 0.30 -9.44
N GLY A 161 26.55 0.15 -9.65
CA GLY A 161 27.23 0.66 -10.86
C GLY A 161 27.58 2.16 -10.83
N ALA A 162 27.21 2.88 -9.76
CA ALA A 162 27.63 4.25 -9.51
C ALA A 162 29.16 4.38 -9.36
N THR A 163 29.82 5.05 -10.30
CA THR A 163 31.26 5.39 -10.19
C THR A 163 31.43 6.89 -9.86
N GLY A 164 32.45 7.24 -9.07
CA GLY A 164 32.79 8.65 -8.78
C GLY A 164 31.73 9.48 -8.04
N LYS A 165 31.40 10.67 -8.57
CA LYS A 165 30.47 11.71 -8.03
C LYS A 165 28.98 11.35 -8.13
N THR A 166 28.65 10.07 -8.37
CA THR A 166 27.28 9.62 -8.55
C THR A 166 26.44 9.86 -7.29
N LYS A 167 25.19 10.29 -7.51
CA LYS A 167 24.19 10.65 -6.50
C LYS A 167 23.80 9.45 -5.63
N ASP A 168 23.45 9.72 -4.38
CA ASP A 168 22.77 8.74 -3.55
C ASP A 168 21.31 8.53 -4.00
N TRP A 169 20.64 7.53 -3.44
CA TRP A 169 19.25 7.22 -3.79
C TRP A 169 18.28 8.36 -3.44
N LYS A 170 18.58 9.23 -2.45
CA LYS A 170 17.79 10.44 -2.19
C LYS A 170 17.86 11.40 -3.38
N ALA A 171 19.06 11.69 -3.85
CA ALA A 171 19.27 12.60 -4.96
C ALA A 171 18.79 12.01 -6.30
N PHE A 172 18.85 10.68 -6.47
CA PHE A 172 18.21 9.96 -7.59
C PHE A 172 16.68 10.12 -7.58
N ARG A 173 16.01 9.78 -6.47
CA ARG A 173 14.56 9.94 -6.31
C ARG A 173 14.14 11.39 -6.56
N ASN A 174 14.88 12.35 -6.03
CA ASN A 174 14.57 13.77 -6.22
C ASN A 174 14.72 14.21 -7.68
N SER A 175 15.63 13.62 -8.47
CA SER A 175 15.67 13.92 -9.91
C SER A 175 14.47 13.36 -10.67
N VAL A 176 13.98 12.18 -10.32
CA VAL A 176 12.78 11.60 -10.93
C VAL A 176 11.56 12.46 -10.60
N VAL A 177 11.32 12.68 -9.30
CA VAL A 177 10.08 13.32 -8.81
C VAL A 177 10.01 14.82 -9.14
N HIS A 178 11.13 15.54 -9.10
CA HIS A 178 11.12 17.01 -9.20
C HIS A 178 11.83 17.58 -10.42
N LYS A 179 12.69 16.80 -11.10
CA LYS A 179 13.49 17.29 -12.23
C LYS A 179 13.12 16.63 -13.56
N GLY A 180 12.11 15.76 -13.57
CA GLY A 180 11.65 15.09 -14.78
C GLY A 180 12.65 14.10 -15.36
N TYR A 181 13.58 13.57 -14.55
CA TYR A 181 14.44 12.47 -15.01
C TYR A 181 13.57 11.23 -15.26
N ILE A 182 13.71 10.62 -16.43
CA ILE A 182 13.00 9.40 -16.81
C ILE A 182 13.92 8.21 -16.49
N PRO A 183 13.61 7.42 -15.44
CA PRO A 183 14.44 6.29 -15.05
C PRO A 183 14.17 5.08 -15.95
N SER A 184 15.17 4.23 -16.11
CA SER A 184 15.02 2.89 -16.67
C SER A 184 14.29 1.95 -15.70
N THR A 185 13.72 0.87 -16.24
CA THR A 185 13.09 -0.18 -15.43
C THR A 185 14.04 -0.77 -14.41
N GLU A 186 15.29 -1.01 -14.78
CA GLU A 186 16.29 -1.60 -13.87
C GLU A 186 16.67 -0.64 -12.74
N GLU A 187 16.82 0.67 -12.99
CA GLU A 187 17.00 1.66 -11.91
C GLU A 187 15.80 1.68 -10.95
N ALA A 188 14.58 1.54 -11.47
CA ALA A 188 13.37 1.48 -10.65
C ALA A 188 13.29 0.18 -9.83
N ILE A 189 13.70 -0.96 -10.40
CA ILE A 189 13.78 -2.24 -9.67
C ILE A 189 14.80 -2.12 -8.52
N GLN A 190 16.00 -1.61 -8.78
CA GLN A 190 17.04 -1.46 -7.76
C GLN A 190 16.65 -0.50 -6.64
N TYR A 191 15.96 0.60 -6.97
CA TYR A 191 15.40 1.48 -5.96
C TYR A 191 14.30 0.77 -5.15
N GLY A 192 13.41 0.03 -5.82
CA GLY A 192 12.37 -0.78 -5.21
C GLY A 192 12.94 -1.83 -4.25
N GLU A 193 13.98 -2.57 -4.65
CA GLU A 193 14.73 -3.53 -3.82
C GLU A 193 15.22 -2.88 -2.53
N LEU A 194 15.89 -1.73 -2.64
CA LEU A 194 16.42 -1.03 -1.48
C LEU A 194 15.32 -0.62 -0.49
N VAL A 195 14.19 -0.10 -0.99
CA VAL A 195 13.07 0.31 -0.12
C VAL A 195 12.37 -0.91 0.46
N TYR A 196 12.20 -1.97 -0.34
CA TYR A 196 11.60 -3.24 0.07
C TYR A 196 12.39 -3.88 1.22
N ASP A 197 13.70 -4.08 1.04
CA ASP A 197 14.58 -4.69 2.04
C ASP A 197 14.59 -3.87 3.33
N PHE A 198 14.59 -2.55 3.20
CA PHE A 198 14.49 -1.65 4.33
C PHE A 198 13.17 -1.82 5.09
N ILE A 199 12.01 -1.73 4.40
CA ILE A 199 10.71 -1.84 5.07
C ILE A 199 10.53 -3.22 5.69
N THR A 200 10.80 -4.29 4.96
CA THR A 200 10.57 -5.67 5.43
C THR A 200 11.46 -6.03 6.63
N SER A 201 12.75 -5.64 6.61
CA SER A 201 13.64 -5.86 7.76
C SER A 201 13.21 -5.08 9.01
N GLN A 202 12.71 -3.86 8.83
CA GLN A 202 12.22 -3.01 9.91
C GLN A 202 10.87 -3.52 10.46
N VAL A 203 9.96 -3.97 9.60
CA VAL A 203 8.71 -4.64 10.01
C VAL A 203 9.01 -5.90 10.80
N ALA A 204 9.93 -6.76 10.34
CA ALA A 204 10.34 -7.96 11.06
C ALA A 204 10.91 -7.63 12.45
N SER A 205 11.73 -6.58 12.53
CA SER A 205 12.29 -6.08 13.80
C SER A 205 11.23 -5.49 14.73
N LEU A 206 10.21 -4.82 14.21
CA LEU A 206 9.07 -4.34 14.99
C LEU A 206 8.20 -5.48 15.50
N MET A 207 7.91 -6.48 14.65
CA MET A 207 7.13 -7.65 15.04
C MET A 207 7.81 -8.44 16.16
N SER A 208 9.14 -8.60 16.10
CA SER A 208 9.89 -9.32 17.13
C SER A 208 10.01 -8.54 18.45
N THR A 209 10.13 -7.21 18.41
CA THR A 209 10.34 -6.39 19.61
C THR A 209 9.06 -5.81 20.20
N ALA A 210 8.04 -5.57 19.39
CA ALA A 210 6.84 -4.80 19.71
C ALA A 210 5.56 -5.34 19.04
N GLY A 211 5.46 -6.65 18.81
CA GLY A 211 4.34 -7.28 18.10
C GLY A 211 2.94 -6.92 18.63
N GLU A 212 2.74 -6.88 19.95
CA GLU A 212 1.45 -6.45 20.55
C GLU A 212 1.11 -4.99 20.20
N SER A 213 2.13 -4.11 20.15
CA SER A 213 1.97 -2.71 19.76
C SER A 213 1.66 -2.59 18.26
N VAL A 214 2.21 -3.47 17.42
CA VAL A 214 1.87 -3.57 15.99
C VAL A 214 0.41 -3.98 15.79
N GLN A 215 -0.04 -5.01 16.51
CA GLN A 215 -1.45 -5.44 16.48
C GLN A 215 -2.37 -4.32 16.94
N THR A 216 -2.03 -3.65 18.04
CA THR A 216 -2.82 -2.52 18.55
C THR A 216 -2.87 -1.35 17.57
N ALA A 217 -1.74 -0.98 16.96
CA ALA A 217 -1.69 0.06 15.93
C ALA A 217 -2.56 -0.30 14.71
N THR A 218 -2.60 -1.58 14.34
CA THR A 218 -3.44 -2.07 13.23
C THR A 218 -4.92 -2.04 13.61
N MET A 219 -5.28 -2.43 14.84
CA MET A 219 -6.66 -2.29 15.32
C MET A 219 -7.11 -0.84 15.37
N ASN A 220 -6.25 0.09 15.79
CA ASN A 220 -6.55 1.52 15.78
C ASN A 220 -6.78 2.04 14.35
N LEU A 221 -5.96 1.61 13.38
CA LEU A 221 -6.18 1.93 11.96
C LEU A 221 -7.57 1.46 11.49
N ILE A 222 -7.93 0.20 11.79
CA ILE A 222 -9.23 -0.37 11.41
C ILE A 222 -10.38 0.43 12.04
N MET A 223 -10.24 0.81 13.32
CA MET A 223 -11.23 1.64 14.02
C MET A 223 -11.34 3.05 13.43
N GLU A 224 -10.22 3.70 13.11
CA GLU A 224 -10.19 5.02 12.46
C GLU A 224 -10.90 4.97 11.09
N ALA A 225 -10.61 3.96 10.28
CA ALA A 225 -11.25 3.76 8.98
C ALA A 225 -12.76 3.47 9.13
N ALA A 226 -13.14 2.64 10.11
CA ALA A 226 -14.53 2.34 10.42
C ALA A 226 -15.33 3.58 10.87
N ASP A 227 -14.75 4.41 11.74
CA ASP A 227 -15.39 5.63 12.22
C ASP A 227 -15.63 6.63 11.07
N SER A 228 -14.69 6.74 10.12
CA SER A 228 -14.86 7.58 8.93
C SER A 228 -16.07 7.21 8.07
N PHE A 229 -16.53 5.96 8.15
CA PHE A 229 -17.70 5.47 7.43
C PHE A 229 -19.01 5.69 8.20
N ARG A 230 -18.93 5.69 9.54
CA ARG A 230 -20.07 5.98 10.42
C ARG A 230 -20.59 7.41 10.20
N ASP A 231 -19.69 8.35 9.91
CA ASP A 231 -20.03 9.75 9.67
C ASP A 231 -20.74 9.99 8.32
N VAL A 232 -20.59 9.08 7.36
CA VAL A 232 -21.19 9.21 6.02
C VAL A 232 -22.55 8.51 5.93
N GLU A 233 -22.73 7.37 6.62
CA GLU A 233 -23.94 6.54 6.47
C GLU A 233 -24.56 6.04 7.77
N GLY A 234 -24.04 6.42 8.94
CA GLY A 234 -24.54 5.99 10.24
C GLY A 234 -24.31 4.51 10.56
N ARG A 235 -23.53 3.78 9.74
CA ARG A 235 -23.33 2.32 9.85
C ARG A 235 -22.00 1.98 10.51
N ARG A 236 -21.96 0.82 11.18
CA ARG A 236 -20.71 0.22 11.68
C ARG A 236 -20.17 -0.77 10.65
N TYR A 237 -18.85 -0.88 10.55
CA TYR A 237 -18.23 -1.98 9.82
C TYR A 237 -18.66 -3.32 10.42
N ASN A 238 -18.75 -4.34 9.56
CA ASN A 238 -19.13 -5.69 9.97
C ASN A 238 -18.17 -6.78 9.50
N GLN A 239 -17.11 -6.40 8.77
CA GLN A 239 -16.00 -7.28 8.47
C GLN A 239 -14.71 -6.50 8.20
N THR A 240 -13.59 -7.22 8.27
CA THR A 240 -12.30 -6.74 7.78
C THR A 240 -11.86 -7.61 6.61
N MET A 241 -10.98 -7.08 5.77
CA MET A 241 -10.41 -7.81 4.65
C MET A 241 -8.91 -7.56 4.53
N ALA A 242 -8.21 -8.50 3.91
CA ALA A 242 -6.81 -8.34 3.56
C ALA A 242 -6.68 -8.21 2.04
N ILE A 243 -5.86 -7.25 1.62
CA ILE A 243 -5.34 -7.15 0.27
C ILE A 243 -3.99 -7.88 0.25
N PRO A 244 -3.86 -9.01 -0.48
CA PRO A 244 -2.56 -9.61 -0.73
C PRO A 244 -1.65 -8.59 -1.43
N GLY A 245 -0.40 -8.45 -0.96
CA GLY A 245 0.52 -7.49 -1.52
C GLY A 245 1.98 -7.83 -1.27
N VAL A 246 2.88 -7.08 -1.92
CA VAL A 246 4.33 -7.29 -1.84
C VAL A 246 4.88 -7.23 -0.41
N VAL A 247 4.39 -6.29 0.40
CA VAL A 247 4.76 -6.11 1.81
C VAL A 247 3.56 -6.46 2.67
N GLY A 248 3.78 -7.25 3.74
CA GLY A 248 2.73 -7.72 4.64
C GLY A 248 3.15 -7.64 6.11
N VAL A 249 2.47 -6.80 6.89
CA VAL A 249 2.69 -6.66 8.34
C VAL A 249 2.11 -7.83 9.12
N LEU A 250 0.83 -8.15 8.87
CA LEU A 250 0.11 -9.19 9.62
C LEU A 250 0.22 -10.59 9.01
N ALA A 251 0.36 -10.67 7.68
CA ALA A 251 0.44 -11.96 6.98
C ALA A 251 1.78 -12.69 7.20
N GLY A 252 2.78 -12.00 7.77
CA GLY A 252 4.16 -12.45 7.80
C GLY A 252 4.76 -12.40 6.39
N THR A 253 5.73 -11.52 6.17
CA THR A 253 6.53 -11.60 4.94
C THR A 253 7.43 -12.84 5.03
N GLU A 254 7.17 -13.85 4.19
CA GLU A 254 8.22 -14.82 3.86
C GLU A 254 9.44 -14.05 3.35
N VAL A 255 10.63 -14.45 3.79
CA VAL A 255 11.87 -13.86 3.33
C VAL A 255 12.03 -14.20 1.84
N ARG A 256 11.79 -13.21 0.99
CA ARG A 256 11.91 -13.29 -0.47
C ARG A 256 12.50 -11.98 -0.98
N SER A 257 13.21 -12.03 -2.09
CA SER A 257 13.70 -10.83 -2.79
C SER A 257 12.54 -10.01 -3.35
N PHE A 258 12.76 -8.71 -3.59
CA PHE A 258 11.75 -7.86 -4.24
C PHE A 258 11.35 -8.40 -5.62
N ARG A 259 12.28 -8.95 -6.40
CA ARG A 259 11.98 -9.53 -7.72
C ARG A 259 11.05 -10.73 -7.63
N GLU A 260 11.25 -11.61 -6.65
CA GLU A 260 10.33 -12.73 -6.41
C GLU A 260 8.96 -12.23 -5.98
N ALA A 261 8.89 -11.22 -5.10
CA ALA A 261 7.64 -10.62 -4.69
C ALA A 261 6.91 -9.95 -5.88
N LEU A 262 7.65 -9.29 -6.77
CA LEU A 262 7.12 -8.66 -7.98
C LEU A 262 6.55 -9.70 -8.96
N GLU A 263 7.23 -10.83 -9.14
CA GLU A 263 6.72 -11.92 -9.98
C GLU A 263 5.45 -12.54 -9.38
N GLN A 264 5.34 -12.64 -8.06
CA GLN A 264 4.10 -13.09 -7.43
C GLN A 264 2.93 -12.13 -7.68
N VAL A 265 3.15 -10.81 -7.64
CA VAL A 265 2.10 -9.84 -8.01
C VAL A 265 1.65 -10.05 -9.45
N ARG A 266 2.59 -10.28 -10.37
CA ARG A 266 2.29 -10.56 -11.77
C ARG A 266 1.44 -11.84 -11.93
N VAL A 267 1.82 -12.93 -11.27
CA VAL A 267 1.07 -14.20 -11.30
C VAL A 267 -0.33 -14.03 -10.69
N MET A 268 -0.42 -13.34 -9.56
CA MET A 268 -1.69 -13.11 -8.87
C MET A 268 -2.64 -12.27 -9.71
N ARG A 269 -2.14 -11.21 -10.36
CA ARG A 269 -2.92 -10.41 -11.30
C ARG A 269 -3.47 -11.26 -12.44
N SER A 270 -2.61 -12.03 -13.11
CA SER A 270 -3.04 -12.92 -14.19
C SER A 270 -4.10 -13.93 -13.73
N THR A 271 -3.95 -14.46 -12.51
CA THR A 271 -4.91 -15.41 -11.92
C THR A 271 -6.26 -14.73 -11.66
N MET A 272 -6.26 -13.51 -11.12
CA MET A 272 -7.49 -12.74 -10.88
C MET A 272 -8.19 -12.36 -12.19
N ASP A 273 -7.44 -11.92 -13.20
CA ASP A 273 -8.00 -11.57 -14.51
C ASP A 273 -8.67 -12.79 -15.17
N ASN A 274 -8.04 -13.97 -15.06
CA ASN A 274 -8.62 -15.24 -15.51
C ASN A 274 -9.89 -15.62 -14.73
N LEU A 275 -9.90 -15.43 -13.41
CA LEU A 275 -11.08 -15.69 -12.57
C LEU A 275 -12.25 -14.77 -12.93
N VAL A 276 -12.00 -13.47 -13.14
CA VAL A 276 -13.02 -12.51 -13.57
C VAL A 276 -13.59 -12.92 -14.91
N THR A 277 -12.73 -13.19 -15.89
CA THR A 277 -13.12 -13.63 -17.23
C THR A 277 -14.00 -14.90 -17.17
N ASN A 278 -13.64 -15.88 -16.34
CA ASN A 278 -14.41 -17.11 -16.18
C ASN A 278 -15.77 -16.87 -15.49
N LEU A 279 -15.83 -15.98 -14.50
CA LEU A 279 -17.08 -15.64 -13.81
C LEU A 279 -18.04 -14.85 -14.69
N GLU A 280 -17.53 -13.99 -15.57
CA GLU A 280 -18.34 -13.25 -16.55
C GLU A 280 -18.91 -14.18 -17.61
N HIS A 281 -18.10 -15.10 -18.15
CA HIS A 281 -18.59 -16.14 -19.07
C HIS A 281 -19.65 -17.03 -18.43
N ALA A 282 -19.50 -17.40 -17.15
CA ALA A 282 -20.47 -18.22 -16.43
C ALA A 282 -21.80 -17.50 -16.10
N LYS A 283 -21.82 -16.16 -16.10
CA LYS A 283 -23.04 -15.35 -15.91
C LYS A 283 -23.75 -15.01 -17.23
N GLY A 284 -23.07 -15.19 -18.37
CA GLY A 284 -23.61 -14.98 -19.72
C GLY A 284 -24.14 -16.25 -20.40
N ALA A 285 -24.05 -17.41 -19.75
CA ALA A 285 -24.57 -18.71 -20.20
C ALA A 285 -25.75 -19.15 -19.33
#